data_AF-A0A191TLJ6-F1
#
_entry.id   AF-A0A191TLJ6-F1
#
_cell.length_a   1.000
_cell.length_b   1.000
_cell.length_c   1.000
_cell.angle_alpha   90.00
_cell.angle_beta   90.00
_cell.angle_gamma   90.00
#
_symmetry.space_group_name_H-M   'P 1'
#
loop_
_entity.id
_entity.type
_entity.pdbx_description
1 polymer ?
#
loop_
_entity_poly.entity_id
_entity_poly.type
_entity_poly.pdbx_seq_one_letter_code
_entity_poly.pdbx_strand_id
1 'polypeptide(L)'
;MSSLFTYSFVENKAVVADLDREITFSKDEFYNQSEELGFSIKSQLGSASTLLNAGKTTNFIYKINELNLTSKQIAEINAINTKSKIKDRIEKLKELKGKLQFENTESSVFENNLVLIDSALPKIVSEILFLFFTSPHSKISDLVAEISKANPLGYNLANHHLFYSYKIKHFLTDIALGMMPSKVWTGELDGTGGHLVVKDNGEILCYHIYNRNEFEDYLYANTKLETASSTRHEFGTVYKDNEQLYFKLNLQIRFL
;
A
#
# COMPACT_ATOMS: atom_id res chain seq x y z
N MET A 1 31.26 -14.39 -20.93
CA MET A 1 30.82 -14.07 -22.29
C MET A 1 29.51 -13.33 -22.13
N SER A 2 29.52 -12.00 -22.24
CA SER A 2 28.34 -11.16 -22.01
C SER A 2 27.41 -11.27 -23.22
N SER A 3 26.27 -11.93 -23.06
CA SER A 3 25.20 -11.87 -24.06
C SER A 3 24.59 -10.47 -24.03
N LEU A 4 24.96 -9.64 -25.01
CA LEU A 4 24.26 -8.40 -25.30
C LEU A 4 22.88 -8.77 -25.87
N PHE A 5 21.85 -8.62 -25.05
CA PHE A 5 20.46 -8.71 -25.51
C PHE A 5 20.10 -7.38 -26.18
N THR A 6 19.76 -7.44 -27.47
CA THR A 6 19.15 -6.32 -28.20
C THR A 6 17.64 -6.44 -28.10
N TYR A 7 16.99 -5.43 -27.53
CA TYR A 7 15.53 -5.33 -27.42
C TYR A 7 14.99 -4.31 -28.43
N SER A 8 13.87 -4.62 -29.07
CA SER A 8 13.15 -3.73 -29.98
C SER A 8 11.77 -3.40 -29.41
N PHE A 9 11.35 -2.12 -29.54
CA PHE A 9 10.11 -1.60 -28.99
C PHE A 9 8.98 -1.68 -30.03
N VAL A 10 7.82 -2.20 -29.64
CA VAL A 10 6.58 -2.10 -30.42
C VAL A 10 5.52 -1.43 -29.55
N GLU A 11 5.08 -0.23 -29.93
CA GLU A 11 4.09 0.56 -29.19
C GLU A 11 2.66 0.11 -29.56
N ASN A 12 1.86 -0.33 -28.59
CA ASN A 12 0.46 -0.67 -28.81
C ASN A 12 -0.45 0.49 -28.37
N LYS A 13 -1.12 1.14 -29.32
CA LYS A 13 -1.77 2.47 -29.17
C LYS A 13 -3.15 2.46 -28.49
N ALA A 14 -3.41 1.57 -27.53
CA ALA A 14 -4.77 1.36 -27.03
C ALA A 14 -4.93 1.33 -25.51
N VAL A 15 -4.34 2.26 -24.73
CA VAL A 15 -4.78 2.52 -23.34
C VAL A 15 -4.62 4.00 -22.98
N VAL A 16 -5.70 4.62 -22.52
CA VAL A 16 -5.78 6.04 -22.12
C VAL A 16 -5.82 6.15 -20.59
N ALA A 17 -4.95 7.04 -20.07
CA ALA A 17 -4.85 7.56 -18.71
C ALA A 17 -4.34 6.57 -17.62
N ASP A 18 -3.25 6.98 -16.97
CA ASP A 18 -2.26 6.18 -16.23
C ASP A 18 -1.42 5.29 -17.16
N LEU A 19 -0.11 5.54 -17.21
CA LEU A 19 0.82 4.94 -18.19
C LEU A 19 1.14 3.47 -17.83
N ASP A 20 0.13 2.61 -17.79
CA ASP A 20 0.30 1.16 -17.90
C ASP A 20 0.65 0.87 -19.36
N ARG A 21 1.95 0.86 -19.66
CA ARG A 21 2.46 0.40 -20.96
C ARG A 21 2.78 -1.08 -20.85
N GLU A 22 2.13 -1.88 -21.67
CA GLU A 22 2.47 -3.28 -21.87
C GLU A 22 3.58 -3.36 -22.94
N ILE A 23 4.73 -3.93 -22.59
CA ILE A 23 5.80 -4.21 -23.56
C ILE A 23 5.93 -5.72 -23.71
N THR A 24 5.85 -6.18 -24.96
CA THR A 24 6.16 -7.55 -25.34
C THR A 24 7.63 -7.63 -25.76
N PHE A 25 8.42 -8.47 -25.09
CA PHE A 25 9.75 -8.81 -25.56
C PHE A 25 9.71 -10.14 -26.31
N SER A 26 10.24 -10.18 -27.53
CA SER A 26 10.48 -11.41 -28.27
C SER A 26 11.92 -11.84 -28.09
N LYS A 27 12.14 -13.08 -27.65
CA LYS A 27 13.46 -13.70 -27.60
C LYS A 27 13.73 -14.39 -28.93
N ASP A 28 14.81 -14.00 -29.61
CA ASP A 28 15.29 -14.65 -30.83
C ASP A 28 16.61 -15.39 -30.52
N GLU A 29 16.52 -16.64 -30.11
CA GLU A 29 17.67 -17.53 -29.91
C GLU A 29 17.39 -18.87 -30.59
N PHE A 30 17.85 -19.07 -31.84
CA PHE A 30 18.14 -20.34 -32.55
C PHE A 30 17.24 -21.59 -32.39
N TYR A 31 16.14 -21.47 -31.65
CA TYR A 31 15.10 -22.42 -31.31
C TYR A 31 13.80 -21.70 -31.66
N ASN A 32 12.98 -22.33 -32.49
CA ASN A 32 11.72 -21.84 -33.05
C ASN A 32 10.61 -21.61 -31.99
N GLN A 33 10.91 -21.03 -30.84
CA GLN A 33 9.95 -20.65 -29.81
C GLN A 33 10.21 -19.20 -29.39
N SER A 34 9.44 -18.28 -29.99
CA SER A 34 9.28 -16.93 -29.47
C SER A 34 8.25 -16.98 -28.34
N GLU A 35 8.71 -16.89 -27.09
CA GLU A 35 7.80 -16.59 -25.98
C GLU A 35 7.57 -15.08 -25.92
N GLU A 36 6.31 -14.67 -25.98
CA GLU A 36 5.91 -13.29 -25.71
C GLU A 36 5.90 -13.07 -24.19
N LEU A 37 6.85 -12.29 -23.71
CA LEU A 37 6.90 -11.86 -22.32
C LEU A 37 6.26 -10.47 -22.22
N GLY A 38 5.05 -10.41 -21.65
CA GLY A 38 4.38 -9.14 -21.33
C GLY A 38 4.86 -8.58 -20.00
N PHE A 39 5.24 -7.30 -19.98
CA PHE A 39 5.64 -6.59 -18.77
C PHE A 39 4.76 -5.37 -18.54
N SER A 40 4.26 -5.21 -17.31
CA SER A 40 3.70 -3.91 -16.86
C SER A 40 4.82 -2.97 -16.44
N ILE A 41 4.70 -1.69 -16.80
CA ILE A 41 5.73 -0.67 -16.52
C ILE A 41 5.20 0.41 -15.59
N LYS A 42 5.84 0.59 -14.43
CA LYS A 42 5.67 1.78 -13.58
C LYS A 42 6.89 2.67 -13.71
N SER A 43 6.71 3.82 -14.35
CA SER A 43 7.76 4.83 -14.54
C SER A 43 7.83 5.81 -13.37
N GLN A 44 9.04 6.11 -12.89
CA GLN A 44 9.33 7.17 -11.93
C GLN A 44 9.85 8.47 -12.60
N LEU A 45 9.81 8.57 -13.93
CA LEU A 45 10.19 9.79 -14.64
C LEU A 45 9.18 10.93 -14.34
N GLY A 46 9.60 11.92 -13.55
CA GLY A 46 8.77 13.06 -13.14
C GLY A 46 8.54 13.11 -11.62
N SER A 47 7.28 13.22 -11.18
CA SER A 47 6.92 13.14 -9.76
C SER A 47 6.89 11.70 -9.28
N ALA A 48 7.29 11.45 -8.02
CA ALA A 48 7.26 10.12 -7.41
C ALA A 48 5.94 9.38 -7.69
N SER A 49 6.03 8.21 -8.33
CA SER A 49 4.84 7.46 -8.73
C SER A 49 4.15 6.83 -7.52
N THR A 50 2.86 6.58 -7.67
CA THR A 50 2.05 5.95 -6.62
C THR A 50 2.10 4.44 -6.81
N LEU A 51 2.50 3.70 -5.78
CA LEU A 51 2.46 2.24 -5.80
C LEU A 51 1.02 1.76 -5.58
N LEU A 52 0.36 2.30 -4.56
CA LEU A 52 -1.05 2.05 -4.22
C LEU A 52 -1.82 3.37 -4.17
N ASN A 53 -2.76 3.54 -5.10
CA ASN A 53 -3.57 4.75 -5.19
C ASN A 53 -4.60 4.85 -4.06
N ALA A 54 -4.79 6.06 -3.57
CA ALA A 54 -5.84 6.36 -2.59
C ALA A 54 -7.24 6.23 -3.20
N GLY A 55 -8.15 5.65 -2.44
CA GLY A 55 -9.56 5.52 -2.82
C GLY A 55 -10.42 5.26 -1.58
N LYS A 56 -11.75 5.36 -1.70
CA LYS A 56 -12.63 4.87 -0.63
C LYS A 56 -12.38 3.39 -0.33
N THR A 57 -11.96 2.64 -1.35
CA THR A 57 -11.59 1.22 -1.24
C THR A 57 -10.36 0.98 -0.36
N THR A 58 -9.53 1.99 -0.11
CA THR A 58 -8.35 1.89 0.77
C THR A 58 -8.56 2.53 2.14
N ASN A 59 -9.82 2.78 2.54
CA ASN A 59 -10.14 3.23 3.87
C ASN A 59 -10.14 2.06 4.88
N PHE A 60 -9.57 2.32 6.05
CA PHE A 60 -9.57 1.47 7.23
C PHE A 60 -10.47 2.12 8.29
N ILE A 61 -11.42 1.35 8.81
CA ILE A 61 -12.38 1.79 9.81
C ILE A 61 -11.84 1.41 11.20
N TYR A 62 -11.82 2.41 12.07
CA TYR A 62 -11.46 2.27 13.47
C TYR A 62 -12.68 2.59 14.32
N LYS A 63 -13.04 1.68 15.22
CA LYS A 63 -14.00 1.95 16.29
C LYS A 63 -13.32 2.78 17.37
N ILE A 64 -14.01 3.80 17.87
CA ILE A 64 -13.53 4.63 18.97
C ILE A 64 -14.18 4.11 20.26
N ASN A 65 -13.43 3.31 21.01
CA ASN A 65 -13.87 2.73 22.27
C ASN A 65 -13.63 3.69 23.45
N GLU A 66 -14.30 3.40 24.58
CA GLU A 66 -14.15 4.11 25.86
C GLU A 66 -14.51 5.60 25.80
N LEU A 67 -15.28 6.01 24.78
CA LEU A 67 -15.66 7.40 24.57
C LEU A 67 -17.10 7.51 24.08
N ASN A 68 -17.85 8.43 24.68
CA ASN A 68 -19.18 8.82 24.22
C ASN A 68 -19.16 10.32 23.93
N LEU A 69 -19.53 10.70 22.70
CA LEU A 69 -19.55 12.10 22.25
C LEU A 69 -20.96 12.51 21.85
N THR A 70 -21.34 13.71 22.25
CA THR A 70 -22.52 14.41 21.72
C THR A 70 -22.27 14.86 20.28
N SER A 71 -23.34 15.09 19.50
CA SER A 71 -23.23 15.62 18.14
C SER A 71 -22.45 16.95 18.08
N LYS A 72 -22.58 17.79 19.13
CA LYS A 72 -21.83 19.04 19.25
C LYS A 72 -20.32 18.79 19.38
N GLN A 73 -19.91 17.87 20.26
CA GLN A 73 -18.49 17.52 20.43
C GLN A 73 -17.90 16.88 19.16
N ILE A 74 -18.67 16.04 18.45
CA ILE A 74 -18.25 15.48 17.16
C ILE A 74 -18.01 16.61 16.15
N ALA A 75 -18.93 17.58 16.06
CA ALA A 75 -18.78 18.73 15.17
C ALA A 75 -17.56 19.59 15.53
N GLU A 76 -17.31 19.83 16.82
CA GLU A 76 -16.13 20.56 17.31
C GLU A 76 -14.81 19.87 16.93
N ILE A 77 -14.71 18.55 17.10
CA ILE A 77 -13.53 17.77 16.68
C ILE A 77 -13.37 17.83 15.16
N ASN A 78 -14.45 17.61 14.41
CA ASN A 78 -14.42 17.64 12.94
C ASN A 78 -14.14 19.04 12.36
N ALA A 79 -14.35 20.11 13.13
CA ALA A 79 -14.05 21.48 12.74
C ALA A 79 -12.54 21.80 12.76
N ILE A 80 -11.70 20.98 13.41
CA ILE A 80 -10.23 21.13 13.37
C ILE A 80 -9.75 21.08 11.92
N ASN A 81 -9.11 22.14 11.43
CA ASN A 81 -8.71 22.29 10.02
C ASN A 81 -7.28 22.84 9.85
N THR A 82 -6.33 22.28 10.58
CA THR A 82 -4.89 22.53 10.41
C THR A 82 -4.32 21.74 9.22
N LYS A 83 -3.04 21.93 8.89
CA LYS A 83 -2.34 21.13 7.87
C LYS A 83 -2.28 19.64 8.24
N SER A 84 -2.23 19.33 9.54
CA SER A 84 -2.18 17.98 10.11
C SER A 84 -3.51 17.53 10.69
N LYS A 85 -4.64 18.16 10.30
CA LYS A 85 -5.96 18.02 10.93
C LYS A 85 -6.39 16.61 11.33
N ILE A 86 -6.01 15.59 10.54
CA ILE A 86 -6.33 14.19 10.86
C ILE A 86 -5.58 13.73 12.11
N LYS A 87 -4.29 14.05 12.22
CA LYS A 87 -3.47 13.77 13.42
C LYS A 87 -4.04 14.52 14.62
N ASP A 88 -4.31 15.81 14.48
CA ASP A 88 -4.87 16.66 15.53
C ASP A 88 -6.24 16.15 16.03
N ARG A 89 -7.09 15.65 15.14
CA ARG A 89 -8.36 15.01 15.52
C ARG A 89 -8.14 13.72 16.32
N ILE A 90 -7.19 12.88 15.92
CA ILE A 90 -6.83 11.66 16.66
C ILE A 90 -6.26 12.01 18.03
N GLU A 91 -5.39 13.02 18.12
CA GLU A 91 -4.86 13.53 19.38
C GLU A 91 -6.00 14.02 20.28
N LYS A 92 -6.97 14.77 19.73
CA LYS A 92 -8.12 15.22 20.49
C LYS A 92 -8.96 14.06 21.03
N LEU A 93 -9.16 13.01 20.24
CA LEU A 93 -9.84 11.79 20.69
C LEU A 93 -9.08 11.10 21.83
N LYS A 94 -7.74 11.03 21.74
CA LYS A 94 -6.88 10.46 22.79
C LYS A 94 -6.91 11.28 24.08
N GLU A 95 -6.89 12.62 24.01
CA GLU A 95 -7.06 13.51 25.17
C GLU A 95 -8.38 13.24 25.91
N LEU A 96 -9.43 12.91 25.15
CA LEU A 96 -10.73 12.52 25.69
C LEU A 96 -10.79 11.06 26.14
N LYS A 97 -9.64 10.36 26.19
CA LYS A 97 -9.49 8.93 26.55
C LYS A 97 -10.09 7.94 25.55
N GLY A 98 -10.47 8.40 24.35
CA GLY A 98 -10.92 7.52 23.27
C GLY A 98 -9.78 6.65 22.74
N LYS A 99 -10.09 5.37 22.49
CA LYS A 99 -9.14 4.40 21.91
C LYS A 99 -9.61 3.98 20.54
N LEU A 100 -8.81 4.28 19.51
CA LEU A 100 -9.07 3.82 18.16
C LEU A 100 -8.60 2.37 18.03
N GLN A 101 -9.53 1.46 17.75
CA GLN A 101 -9.27 0.06 17.49
C GLN A 101 -9.70 -0.26 16.07
N PHE A 102 -8.79 -0.85 15.28
CA PHE A 102 -9.13 -1.33 13.94
C PHE A 102 -10.29 -2.34 14.00
N GLU A 103 -11.31 -2.11 13.18
CA GLU A 103 -12.49 -2.96 13.04
C GLU A 103 -12.37 -3.78 11.74
N ASN A 104 -12.33 -3.09 10.60
CA ASN A 104 -12.25 -3.68 9.26
C ASN A 104 -11.88 -2.59 8.22
N THR A 105 -11.52 -2.98 7.01
CA THR A 105 -11.47 -2.06 5.87
C THR A 105 -12.88 -1.74 5.35
N GLU A 106 -13.04 -0.57 4.74
CA GLU A 106 -14.32 -0.13 4.16
C GLU A 106 -14.71 -0.97 2.94
N SER A 107 -13.74 -1.47 2.17
CA SER A 107 -13.96 -2.38 1.05
C SER A 107 -13.74 -3.83 1.50
N SER A 108 -14.81 -4.63 1.53
CA SER A 108 -14.69 -6.06 1.79
C SER A 108 -13.82 -6.80 0.77
N VAL A 109 -13.77 -6.32 -0.48
CA VAL A 109 -12.85 -6.85 -1.51
C VAL A 109 -11.40 -6.61 -1.11
N PHE A 110 -11.08 -5.40 -0.63
CA PHE A 110 -9.72 -5.10 -0.21
C PHE A 110 -9.33 -5.87 1.06
N GLU A 111 -10.25 -5.97 2.03
CA GLU A 111 -10.08 -6.84 3.20
C GLU A 111 -9.69 -8.26 2.77
N ASN A 112 -10.48 -8.86 1.88
CA ASN A 112 -10.27 -10.23 1.42
C ASN A 112 -8.98 -10.39 0.63
N ASN A 113 -8.60 -9.41 -0.19
CA ASN A 113 -7.32 -9.44 -0.88
C ASN A 113 -6.16 -9.42 0.11
N LEU A 114 -6.23 -8.61 1.18
CA LEU A 114 -5.21 -8.62 2.24
C LEU A 114 -5.17 -9.97 2.97
N VAL A 115 -6.33 -10.52 3.32
CA VAL A 115 -6.45 -11.84 3.96
C VAL A 115 -5.90 -12.97 3.09
N LEU A 116 -6.10 -12.89 1.77
CA LEU A 116 -5.57 -13.85 0.80
C LEU A 116 -4.05 -13.91 0.82
N ILE A 117 -3.39 -12.74 0.93
CA ILE A 117 -1.93 -12.65 1.05
C ILE A 117 -1.48 -13.22 2.40
N ASP A 118 -2.13 -12.79 3.48
CA ASP A 118 -1.92 -13.32 4.82
C ASP A 118 -3.09 -12.97 5.75
N SER A 119 -3.60 -13.94 6.52
CA SER A 119 -4.78 -13.73 7.36
C SER A 119 -4.63 -12.62 8.41
N ALA A 120 -3.40 -12.29 8.81
CA ALA A 120 -3.13 -11.22 9.77
C ALA A 120 -2.83 -9.86 9.10
N LEU A 121 -2.71 -9.80 7.77
CA LEU A 121 -2.28 -8.61 7.04
C LEU A 121 -3.21 -7.40 7.22
N PRO A 122 -4.56 -7.51 7.24
CA PRO A 122 -5.42 -6.35 7.49
C PRO A 122 -5.06 -5.66 8.81
N LYS A 123 -4.86 -6.45 9.86
CA LYS A 123 -4.47 -5.94 11.18
C LYS A 123 -3.09 -5.30 11.14
N ILE A 124 -2.09 -5.94 10.52
CA ILE A 124 -0.73 -5.39 10.40
C ILE A 124 -0.74 -4.05 9.66
N VAL A 125 -1.42 -3.97 8.51
CA VAL A 125 -1.51 -2.75 7.71
C VAL A 125 -2.26 -1.65 8.48
N SER A 126 -3.29 -2.00 9.26
CA SER A 126 -3.98 -1.05 10.14
C SER A 126 -3.04 -0.45 11.20
N GLU A 127 -2.16 -1.25 11.81
CA GLU A 127 -1.21 -0.76 12.82
C GLU A 127 -0.18 0.19 12.19
N ILE A 128 0.33 -0.13 11.00
CA ILE A 128 1.23 0.76 10.23
C ILE A 128 0.53 2.08 9.89
N LEU A 129 -0.72 1.99 9.42
CA LEU A 129 -1.48 3.17 9.03
C LEU A 129 -1.80 4.06 10.23
N PHE A 130 -2.20 3.47 11.35
CA PHE A 130 -2.44 4.20 12.58
C PHE A 130 -1.14 4.85 13.10
N LEU A 131 -0.02 4.14 13.04
CA LEU A 131 1.30 4.67 13.42
C LEU A 131 1.70 5.86 12.55
N PHE A 132 1.47 5.82 11.24
CA PHE A 132 1.73 6.96 10.34
C PHE A 132 0.97 8.23 10.74
N PHE A 133 -0.30 8.08 11.15
CA PHE A 133 -1.11 9.22 11.61
C PHE A 133 -0.84 9.64 13.06
N THR A 134 0.00 8.92 13.80
CA THR A 134 0.28 9.19 15.22
C THR A 134 1.76 9.33 15.56
N SER A 135 2.63 9.31 14.55
CA SER A 135 4.09 9.46 14.68
C SER A 135 4.64 10.38 13.57
N PRO A 136 5.94 10.74 13.62
CA PRO A 136 6.59 11.48 12.54
C PRO A 136 7.04 10.59 11.37
N HIS A 137 6.92 9.26 11.48
CA HIS A 137 7.39 8.33 10.45
C HIS A 137 6.45 8.29 9.25
N SER A 138 7.02 8.12 8.06
CA SER A 138 6.26 7.94 6.80
C SER A 138 6.83 6.84 5.92
N LYS A 139 8.14 6.62 5.94
CA LYS A 139 8.80 5.55 5.20
C LYS A 139 8.34 4.18 5.70
N ILE A 140 8.04 3.25 4.78
CA ILE A 140 7.54 1.92 5.13
C ILE A 140 8.53 1.18 6.03
N SER A 141 9.83 1.23 5.72
CA SER A 141 10.86 0.60 6.55
C SER A 141 10.86 1.05 8.01
N ASP A 142 10.60 2.34 8.24
CA ASP A 142 10.63 2.93 9.58
C ASP A 142 9.36 2.55 10.34
N LEU A 143 8.20 2.65 9.68
CA LEU A 143 6.91 2.24 10.26
C LEU A 143 6.92 0.75 10.64
N VAL A 144 7.47 -0.11 9.76
CA VAL A 144 7.59 -1.55 10.02
C VAL A 144 8.57 -1.84 11.14
N ALA A 145 9.68 -1.11 11.23
CA ALA A 145 10.62 -1.26 12.34
C ALA A 145 9.95 -0.94 13.69
N GLU A 146 9.14 0.12 13.76
CA GLU A 146 8.41 0.50 14.97
C GLU A 146 7.34 -0.52 15.36
N ILE A 147 6.50 -0.99 14.43
CA ILE A 147 5.52 -2.02 14.77
C ILE A 147 6.17 -3.38 15.09
N SER A 148 7.37 -3.66 14.56
CA SER A 148 8.13 -4.86 14.92
C SER A 148 8.60 -4.83 16.37
N LYS A 149 8.98 -3.64 16.87
CA LYS A 149 9.33 -3.44 18.28
C LYS A 149 8.10 -3.54 19.19
N ALA A 150 6.99 -2.92 18.79
CA ALA A 150 5.75 -2.95 19.56
C ALA A 150 5.09 -4.34 19.56
N ASN A 151 5.30 -5.14 18.51
CA ASN A 151 4.72 -6.46 18.32
C ASN A 151 3.20 -6.51 18.60
N PRO A 152 2.37 -5.69 17.92
CA PRO A 152 0.95 -5.56 18.24
C PRO A 152 0.13 -6.84 18.04
N LEU A 153 0.69 -7.86 17.39
CA LEU A 153 0.05 -9.17 17.20
C LEU A 153 0.59 -10.24 18.14
N GLY A 154 1.57 -9.91 19.00
CA GLY A 154 2.10 -10.83 20.00
C GLY A 154 2.82 -12.04 19.40
N TYR A 155 3.48 -11.90 18.25
CA TYR A 155 4.24 -12.99 17.65
C TYR A 155 5.38 -13.46 18.57
N ASN A 156 5.69 -14.75 18.52
CA ASN A 156 6.83 -15.31 19.26
C ASN A 156 8.15 -14.97 18.54
N LEU A 157 8.95 -14.09 19.16
CA LEU A 157 10.20 -13.59 18.60
C LEU A 157 11.45 -14.37 19.05
N ALA A 158 11.29 -15.50 19.77
CA ALA A 158 12.41 -16.25 20.34
C ALA A 158 13.46 -16.70 19.30
N ASN A 159 13.02 -16.93 18.05
CA ASN A 159 13.88 -17.36 16.94
C ASN A 159 14.18 -16.23 15.93
N HIS A 160 13.95 -14.97 16.33
CA HIS A 160 14.25 -13.79 15.50
C HIS A 160 13.57 -13.75 14.13
N HIS A 161 12.40 -14.41 13.99
CA HIS A 161 11.60 -14.32 12.77
C HIS A 161 11.11 -12.88 12.52
N LEU A 162 11.28 -12.41 11.28
CA LEU A 162 10.93 -11.06 10.85
C LEU A 162 9.49 -10.99 10.30
N PHE A 163 8.50 -11.37 11.12
CA PHE A 163 7.10 -11.53 10.68
C PHE A 163 6.54 -10.30 9.96
N TYR A 164 6.76 -9.11 10.50
CA TYR A 164 6.18 -7.87 9.98
C TYR A 164 6.81 -7.44 8.65
N SER A 165 8.14 -7.42 8.55
CA SER A 165 8.81 -7.03 7.31
C SER A 165 8.60 -8.03 6.20
N TYR A 166 8.57 -9.33 6.50
CA TYR A 166 8.24 -10.38 5.54
C TYR A 166 6.85 -10.17 4.94
N LYS A 167 5.83 -10.04 5.79
CA LYS A 167 4.43 -9.88 5.34
C LYS A 167 4.22 -8.57 4.58
N ILE A 168 4.87 -7.49 4.97
CA ILE A 168 4.77 -6.20 4.26
C ILE A 168 5.51 -6.21 2.92
N LYS A 169 6.65 -6.88 2.80
CA LYS A 169 7.32 -7.06 1.51
C LYS A 169 6.44 -7.79 0.50
N HIS A 170 5.77 -8.87 0.93
CA HIS A 170 4.83 -9.60 0.09
C HIS A 170 3.64 -8.71 -0.30
N PHE A 171 3.05 -7.97 0.64
CA PHE A 171 1.98 -7.03 0.34
C PHE A 171 2.36 -5.98 -0.71
N LEU A 172 3.53 -5.34 -0.54
CA LEU A 172 4.04 -4.36 -1.52
C LEU A 172 4.27 -5.01 -2.88
N THR A 173 4.75 -6.26 -2.89
CA THR A 173 5.00 -7.02 -4.11
C THR A 173 3.70 -7.33 -4.84
N ASP A 174 2.68 -7.84 -4.16
CA ASP A 174 1.38 -8.11 -4.81
C ASP A 174 0.77 -6.83 -5.40
N ILE A 175 0.85 -5.69 -4.71
CA ILE A 175 0.42 -4.40 -5.27
C ILE A 175 1.26 -4.03 -6.50
N ALA A 176 2.57 -4.20 -6.42
CA ALA A 176 3.46 -3.91 -7.53
C ALA A 176 3.11 -4.78 -8.73
N LEU A 177 2.72 -6.04 -8.51
CA LEU A 177 2.45 -7.04 -9.52
C LEU A 177 1.01 -7.06 -10.06
N GLY A 178 0.13 -6.17 -9.61
CA GLY A 178 -1.21 -6.00 -10.20
C GLY A 178 -2.38 -6.00 -9.21
N MET A 179 -2.16 -6.30 -7.93
CA MET A 179 -3.22 -6.27 -6.93
C MET A 179 -3.84 -4.86 -6.81
N MET A 180 -5.16 -4.79 -7.01
CA MET A 180 -5.95 -3.57 -6.89
C MET A 180 -6.93 -3.68 -5.72
N PRO A 181 -7.13 -2.62 -4.91
CA PRO A 181 -8.11 -2.61 -3.82
C PRO A 181 -9.57 -2.82 -4.24
N SER A 182 -9.90 -2.53 -5.49
CA SER A 182 -11.27 -2.55 -6.03
C SER A 182 -11.61 -3.83 -6.80
N LYS A 183 -10.63 -4.72 -7.06
CA LYS A 183 -10.84 -5.96 -7.81
C LYS A 183 -10.43 -7.15 -6.96
N VAL A 184 -11.10 -8.28 -7.13
CA VAL A 184 -10.70 -9.53 -6.46
C VAL A 184 -9.30 -9.91 -6.92
N TRP A 185 -8.36 -10.02 -5.99
CA TRP A 185 -7.03 -10.52 -6.25
C TRP A 185 -7.07 -12.04 -6.25
N THR A 186 -6.60 -12.66 -7.32
CA THR A 186 -6.53 -14.12 -7.44
C THR A 186 -5.16 -14.68 -7.08
N GLY A 187 -4.14 -13.81 -6.97
CA GLY A 187 -2.73 -14.20 -6.88
C GLY A 187 -2.09 -14.48 -8.23
N GLU A 188 -2.84 -14.38 -9.33
CA GLU A 188 -2.33 -14.51 -10.68
C GLU A 188 -1.73 -13.19 -11.15
N LEU A 189 -0.54 -13.25 -11.74
CA LEU A 189 0.19 -12.07 -12.19
C LEU A 189 -0.33 -11.60 -13.55
N ASP A 190 -0.60 -10.30 -13.67
CA ASP A 190 -0.92 -9.67 -14.96
C ASP A 190 0.39 -9.58 -15.79
N GLY A 191 0.77 -10.66 -16.47
CA GLY A 191 1.91 -10.71 -17.38
C GLY A 191 2.79 -11.95 -17.22
N THR A 192 3.09 -12.60 -18.34
CA THR A 192 3.99 -13.77 -18.42
C THR A 192 5.46 -13.41 -18.17
N GLY A 193 5.83 -12.14 -18.34
CA GLY A 193 7.22 -11.66 -18.29
C GLY A 193 7.70 -11.08 -16.97
N GLY A 194 6.80 -10.48 -16.19
CA GLY A 194 7.12 -9.80 -14.93
C GLY A 194 6.73 -8.31 -14.91
N HIS A 195 7.27 -7.55 -13.96
CA HIS A 195 6.99 -6.11 -13.78
C HIS A 195 8.27 -5.29 -13.88
N LEU A 196 8.24 -4.19 -14.64
CA LEU A 196 9.39 -3.29 -14.78
C LEU A 196 9.13 -1.99 -14.01
N VAL A 197 10.00 -1.65 -13.08
CA VAL A 197 10.05 -0.32 -12.45
C VAL A 197 11.20 0.46 -13.08
N VAL A 198 10.88 1.54 -13.78
CA VAL A 198 11.90 2.44 -14.33
C VAL A 198 12.16 3.53 -13.29
N LYS A 199 13.36 3.51 -12.70
CA LYS A 199 13.81 4.51 -11.72
C LYS A 199 14.01 5.87 -12.40
N ASP A 200 14.08 6.92 -11.60
CA ASP A 200 14.29 8.31 -12.03
C ASP A 200 15.61 8.51 -12.80
N ASN A 201 16.65 7.76 -12.43
CA ASN A 201 17.96 7.71 -13.07
C ASN A 201 17.98 6.88 -14.38
N GLY A 202 16.83 6.35 -14.81
CA GLY A 202 16.69 5.51 -16.00
C GLY A 202 17.07 4.04 -15.80
N GLU A 203 17.47 3.62 -14.60
CA GLU A 203 17.73 2.22 -14.27
C GLU A 203 16.40 1.43 -14.25
N ILE A 204 16.41 0.24 -14.85
CA ILE A 204 15.23 -0.62 -14.92
C ILE A 204 15.38 -1.71 -13.88
N LEU A 205 14.52 -1.68 -12.84
CA LEU A 205 14.35 -2.79 -11.93
C LEU A 205 13.28 -3.73 -12.52
N CYS A 206 13.73 -4.89 -13.01
CA CYS A 206 12.85 -5.91 -13.53
C CYS A 206 12.55 -6.96 -12.46
N TYR A 207 11.27 -7.16 -12.16
CA TYR A 207 10.80 -8.38 -11.52
C TYR A 207 10.89 -9.51 -12.54
N HIS A 208 12.05 -10.15 -12.60
CA HIS A 208 12.18 -11.50 -13.11
C HIS A 208 12.28 -12.43 -11.90
N ILE A 209 11.72 -13.63 -11.96
CA ILE A 209 11.65 -14.60 -10.83
C ILE A 209 12.99 -14.79 -10.10
N TYR A 210 14.12 -14.63 -10.80
CA TYR A 210 15.47 -14.75 -10.25
C TYR A 210 15.89 -13.61 -9.31
N ASN A 211 15.18 -12.48 -9.29
CA ASN A 211 15.54 -11.29 -8.52
C ASN A 211 14.47 -10.83 -7.53
N ARG A 212 13.62 -11.76 -7.09
CA ARG A 212 12.51 -11.50 -6.17
C ARG A 212 12.94 -10.77 -4.89
N ASN A 213 14.04 -11.20 -4.27
CA ASN A 213 14.51 -10.61 -3.02
C ASN A 213 14.93 -9.14 -3.20
N GLU A 214 15.69 -8.83 -4.26
CA GLU A 214 16.10 -7.45 -4.55
C GLU A 214 14.90 -6.57 -4.86
N PHE A 215 13.90 -7.10 -5.57
CA PHE A 215 12.65 -6.40 -5.84
C PHE A 215 11.86 -6.08 -4.55
N GLU A 216 11.69 -7.08 -3.69
CA GLU A 216 11.03 -6.92 -2.38
C GLU A 216 11.78 -5.91 -1.49
N ASP A 217 13.11 -6.01 -1.43
CA ASP A 217 13.97 -5.09 -0.69
C ASP A 217 13.88 -3.67 -1.23
N TYR A 218 13.86 -3.51 -2.56
CA TYR A 218 13.71 -2.22 -3.20
C TYR A 218 12.37 -1.56 -2.85
N LEU A 219 11.25 -2.28 -3.01
CA LEU A 219 9.93 -1.75 -2.66
C LEU A 219 9.86 -1.35 -1.18
N TYR A 220 10.38 -2.20 -0.29
CA TYR A 220 10.40 -1.95 1.15
C TYR A 220 11.24 -0.71 1.51
N ALA A 221 12.40 -0.54 0.87
CA ALA A 221 13.33 0.56 1.15
C ALA A 221 12.97 1.87 0.45
N ASN A 222 12.16 1.84 -0.61
CA ASN A 222 11.89 3.00 -1.47
C ASN A 222 10.41 3.40 -1.52
N THR A 223 9.61 3.00 -0.53
CA THR A 223 8.20 3.42 -0.42
C THR A 223 7.88 4.10 0.91
N LYS A 224 6.84 4.95 0.90
CA LYS A 224 6.30 5.68 2.06
C LYS A 224 4.78 5.77 2.00
N LEU A 225 4.17 6.00 3.16
CA LEU A 225 2.78 6.45 3.25
C LEU A 225 2.69 7.97 3.03
N GLU A 226 1.63 8.39 2.36
CA GLU A 226 1.28 9.80 2.15
C GLU A 226 -0.19 10.03 2.52
N THR A 227 -0.51 11.25 3.01
CA THR A 227 -1.90 11.61 3.29
C THR A 227 -2.60 12.03 2.00
N ALA A 228 -3.57 11.23 1.56
CA ALA A 228 -4.42 11.55 0.42
C ALA A 228 -5.42 12.68 0.72
N SER A 229 -6.18 13.10 -0.29
CA SER A 229 -7.27 14.06 -0.11
C SER A 229 -8.40 13.47 0.75
N SER A 230 -8.44 13.85 2.03
CA SER A 230 -9.50 13.50 2.98
C SER A 230 -10.92 13.75 2.47
N THR A 231 -11.15 14.84 1.74
CA THR A 231 -12.46 15.17 1.17
C THR A 231 -12.81 14.26 -0.01
N ARG A 232 -11.86 13.97 -0.91
CA ARG A 232 -12.11 13.11 -2.09
C ARG A 232 -12.39 11.67 -1.70
N HIS A 233 -11.73 11.18 -0.66
CA HIS A 233 -11.80 9.78 -0.24
C HIS A 233 -12.61 9.58 1.06
N GLU A 234 -13.27 10.64 1.56
CA GLU A 234 -14.22 10.61 2.68
C GLU A 234 -13.67 9.94 3.96
N PHE A 235 -12.51 10.40 4.43
CA PHE A 235 -11.87 9.91 5.65
C PHE A 235 -11.35 11.05 6.54
N GLY A 236 -10.91 10.69 7.74
CA GLY A 236 -10.31 11.62 8.70
C GLY A 236 -11.32 12.41 9.54
N THR A 237 -12.60 12.02 9.56
CA THR A 237 -13.65 12.59 10.40
C THR A 237 -14.22 11.54 11.35
N VAL A 238 -14.69 12.01 12.51
CA VAL A 238 -15.46 11.21 13.46
C VAL A 238 -16.90 11.13 12.96
N TYR A 239 -17.47 9.93 12.95
CA TYR A 239 -18.88 9.70 12.62
C TYR A 239 -19.50 8.70 13.59
N LYS A 240 -20.84 8.68 13.64
CA LYS A 240 -21.62 7.77 14.48
C LYS A 240 -22.37 6.79 13.58
N ASP A 241 -22.31 5.52 13.91
CA ASP A 241 -23.13 4.48 13.29
C ASP A 241 -23.65 3.54 14.40
N ASN A 242 -24.97 3.29 14.42
CA ASN A 242 -25.64 2.49 15.46
C ASN A 242 -25.20 2.82 16.90
N GLU A 243 -25.17 4.11 17.23
CA GLU A 243 -24.69 4.68 18.49
C GLU A 243 -23.20 4.51 18.82
N GLN A 244 -22.45 3.82 17.98
CA GLN A 244 -21.00 3.66 18.12
C GLN A 244 -20.25 4.74 17.35
N LEU A 245 -19.08 5.12 17.85
CA LEU A 245 -18.22 6.12 17.22
C LEU A 245 -17.15 5.45 16.37
N TYR A 246 -16.90 6.01 15.20
CA TYR A 246 -15.91 5.50 14.26
C TYR A 246 -15.07 6.62 13.66
N PHE A 247 -13.91 6.22 13.14
CA PHE A 247 -12.97 7.07 12.41
C PHE A 247 -12.39 6.30 11.23
N LYS A 248 -12.28 6.93 10.07
CA LYS A 248 -11.64 6.33 8.89
C LYS A 248 -10.24 6.90 8.67
N LEU A 249 -9.27 6.03 8.41
CA LEU A 249 -7.94 6.40 7.88
C LEU A 249 -7.80 5.84 6.47
N ASN A 250 -7.07 6.53 5.59
CA ASN A 250 -6.88 6.09 4.20
C ASN A 250 -5.44 5.68 3.94
N LEU A 251 -5.27 4.53 3.29
CA LEU A 251 -3.98 4.02 2.86
C LEU A 251 -3.65 4.53 1.45
N GLN A 252 -2.49 5.18 1.32
CA GLN A 252 -1.84 5.53 0.06
C GLN A 252 -0.35 5.23 0.18
N ILE A 253 0.20 4.50 -0.79
CA ILE A 253 1.63 4.12 -0.80
C ILE A 253 2.28 4.73 -2.04
N ARG A 254 3.38 5.45 -1.86
CA ARG A 254 4.14 6.08 -2.95
C ARG A 254 5.59 5.71 -2.87
N PHE A 255 6.28 5.82 -4.00
CA PHE A 255 7.74 5.82 -3.99
C PHE A 255 8.28 7.08 -3.28
N LEU A 256 9.52 6.99 -2.76
CA LEU A 256 10.18 8.07 -2.02
C LEU A 256 10.36 9.35 -2.84
#